data_AF-A0A814QV07-F1
#
_entry.id   AF-A0A814QV07-F1
#
_cell.length_a   1.000
_cell.length_b   1.000
_cell.length_c   1.000
_cell.angle_alpha   90.00
_cell.angle_beta   90.00
_cell.angle_gamma   90.00
#
_symmetry.space_group_name_H-M   'P 1'
#
loop_
_entity.id
_entity.type
_entity.pdbx_description
1 polymer ?
#
loop_
_entity_poly.entity_id
_entity_poly.type
_entity_poly.pdbx_seq_one_letter_code
_entity_poly.pdbx_strand_id
1 'polypeptide(L)'
;MGVQFASGRWFDLMGPFYADGDHNAASIWNYIVEEDIGRIHDIFDERTDEFIGDRGFRNVDNEGFTVRIPLSLAKDQVQLSTQDANTTRKITKLRNCVERGFGRLKKWRIIGSVIDNNLISKVDSLLRILGAIDNKYFESLFAPADSDEQDVEFIKHREVISNVLQNLPTTL
;
A
#
# COMPACT_ATOMS: atom_id res chain seq x y z
N MET A 1 3.97 5.73 8.17
CA MET A 1 3.17 5.49 6.95
C MET A 1 4.00 5.86 5.74
N GLY A 2 3.78 5.26 4.57
CA GLY A 2 4.43 5.69 3.34
C GLY A 2 3.47 5.58 2.18
N VAL A 3 3.40 6.62 1.36
CA VAL A 3 2.61 6.63 0.13
C VAL A 3 3.56 6.51 -1.04
N GLN A 4 3.27 5.55 -1.91
CA GLN A 4 4.09 5.22 -3.06
C GLN A 4 3.20 5.23 -4.30
N PHE A 5 3.69 5.83 -5.38
CA PHE A 5 3.04 5.74 -6.68
C PHE A 5 3.13 4.30 -7.23
N ALA A 6 2.26 3.96 -8.18
CA ALA A 6 2.33 2.68 -8.88
C ALA A 6 3.69 2.45 -9.56
N SER A 7 4.40 3.52 -9.93
CA SER A 7 5.79 3.46 -10.42
C SER A 7 6.82 3.11 -9.35
N GLY A 8 6.41 2.86 -8.11
CA GLY A 8 7.33 2.50 -7.02
C GLY A 8 8.17 3.66 -6.50
N ARG A 9 7.85 4.88 -6.92
CA ARG A 9 8.45 6.10 -6.36
C ARG A 9 7.68 6.53 -5.13
N TRP A 10 8.40 6.96 -4.11
CA TRP A 10 7.81 7.54 -2.91
C TRP A 10 7.17 8.88 -3.26
N PHE A 11 5.89 9.03 -2.92
CA PHE A 11 5.28 10.35 -2.82
C PHE A 11 5.75 11.01 -1.52
N ASP A 12 5.49 10.35 -0.39
CA ASP A 12 5.93 10.80 0.92
C ASP A 12 6.10 9.62 1.90
N LEU A 13 6.94 9.83 2.90
CA LEU A 13 7.17 8.93 4.03
C LEU A 13 6.80 9.67 5.32
N MET A 14 5.53 9.55 5.69
CA MET A 14 4.91 10.27 6.80
C MET A 14 5.10 9.53 8.14
N GLY A 15 5.40 10.27 9.20
CA GLY A 15 5.61 9.74 10.55
C GLY A 15 7.02 10.06 11.06
N PRO A 16 7.60 9.29 11.99
CA PRO A 16 7.06 8.06 12.57
C PRO A 16 5.82 8.32 13.42
N PHE A 17 4.95 7.31 13.50
CA PHE A 17 3.78 7.30 14.38
C PHE A 17 4.08 6.42 15.59
N TYR A 18 3.40 6.67 16.72
CA TYR A 18 3.52 5.82 17.89
C TYR A 18 3.00 4.41 17.58
N ALA A 19 3.65 3.40 18.15
CA ALA A 19 3.24 2.00 18.02
C ALA A 19 2.47 1.58 19.28
N ASP A 20 1.29 2.15 19.46
CA ASP A 20 0.35 1.82 20.54
C ASP A 20 -1.00 1.33 19.97
N GLY A 21 -1.93 0.96 20.85
CA GLY A 21 -3.24 0.44 20.44
C GLY A 21 -4.15 1.48 19.76
N ASP A 22 -3.87 2.77 19.97
CA ASP A 22 -4.69 3.89 19.50
C ASP A 22 -4.26 4.35 18.10
N HIS A 23 -2.97 4.18 17.76
CA HIS A 23 -2.38 4.50 16.45
C HIS A 23 -2.27 3.26 15.55
N ASN A 24 -3.40 2.60 15.27
CA ASN A 24 -3.46 1.54 14.27
C ASN A 24 -3.42 2.12 12.83
N ALA A 25 -3.29 1.25 11.83
CA ALA A 25 -3.15 1.68 10.44
C ALA A 25 -4.33 2.54 9.93
N ALA A 26 -5.57 2.23 10.37
CA ALA A 26 -6.75 2.99 10.00
C ALA A 26 -6.80 4.36 10.69
N SER A 27 -6.50 4.44 11.99
CA SER A 27 -6.48 5.74 12.69
C SER A 27 -5.35 6.65 12.19
N ILE A 28 -4.17 6.09 11.88
CA ILE A 28 -3.08 6.84 11.24
C ILE A 28 -3.51 7.37 9.86
N TRP A 29 -4.22 6.55 9.07
CA TRP A 29 -4.72 6.99 7.76
C TRP A 29 -5.74 8.12 7.88
N ASN A 30 -6.74 7.96 8.75
CA ASN A 30 -7.75 9.00 8.97
C ASN A 30 -7.09 10.31 9.41
N TYR A 31 -6.14 10.26 10.35
CA TYR A 31 -5.35 11.43 10.74
C TYR A 31 -4.60 12.08 9.56
N ILE A 32 -4.01 11.28 8.67
CA ILE A 32 -3.33 11.81 7.47
C ILE A 32 -4.30 12.55 6.55
N VAL A 33 -5.49 12.00 6.34
CA VAL A 33 -6.51 12.59 5.46
C VAL A 33 -7.15 13.83 6.09
N GLU A 34 -7.54 13.75 7.37
CA GLU A 34 -8.20 14.84 8.09
C GLU A 34 -7.30 16.06 8.26
N GLU A 35 -6.02 15.85 8.60
CA GLU A 35 -5.05 16.92 8.84
C GLU A 35 -4.24 17.29 7.58
N ASP A 36 -4.59 16.73 6.42
CA ASP A 36 -3.90 16.93 5.13
C ASP A 36 -2.37 16.75 5.24
N ILE A 37 -1.95 15.69 5.95
CA ILE A 37 -0.53 15.41 6.17
C ILE A 37 0.14 15.09 4.83
N GLY A 38 1.22 15.80 4.53
CA GLY A 38 1.92 15.65 3.25
C GLY A 38 1.20 16.31 2.07
N ARG A 39 0.14 17.10 2.32
CA ARG A 39 -0.67 17.79 1.30
C ARG A 39 -1.29 16.79 0.32
N ILE A 40 -1.89 15.74 0.87
CA ILE A 40 -2.43 14.62 0.10
C ILE A 40 -3.60 15.09 -0.79
N HIS A 41 -4.41 16.05 -0.31
CA HIS A 41 -5.54 16.63 -1.04
C HIS A 41 -5.11 17.54 -2.20
N ASP A 42 -3.90 18.08 -2.16
CA ASP A 42 -3.37 18.91 -3.25
C ASP A 42 -2.88 18.09 -4.44
N ILE A 43 -2.63 16.80 -4.23
CA ILE A 43 -1.92 15.94 -5.19
C ILE A 43 -2.82 14.84 -5.75
N PHE A 44 -3.72 14.29 -4.93
CA PHE A 44 -4.62 13.20 -5.33
C PHE A 44 -6.06 13.68 -5.41
N ASP A 45 -6.79 13.19 -6.40
CA ASP A 45 -8.22 13.45 -6.55
C ASP A 45 -9.03 12.37 -5.83
N GLU A 46 -9.73 12.76 -4.77
CA GLU A 46 -10.61 11.91 -3.96
C GLU A 46 -11.61 11.08 -4.77
N ARG A 47 -12.01 11.56 -5.95
CA ARG A 47 -13.02 10.93 -6.80
C ARG A 47 -12.46 9.88 -7.74
N THR A 48 -11.18 9.98 -8.09
CA THR A 48 -10.59 9.15 -9.14
C THR A 48 -9.38 8.34 -8.69
N ASP A 49 -8.64 8.82 -7.71
CA ASP A 49 -7.48 8.13 -7.18
C ASP A 49 -7.88 7.14 -6.08
N GLU A 50 -7.29 5.95 -6.15
CA GLU A 50 -7.52 4.87 -5.20
C GLU A 50 -6.23 4.53 -4.47
N PHE A 51 -6.31 4.42 -3.15
CA PHE A 51 -5.21 3.95 -2.32
C PHE A 51 -5.34 2.44 -2.08
N ILE A 52 -4.19 1.78 -1.92
CA ILE A 52 -4.15 0.35 -1.62
C ILE A 52 -3.58 0.15 -0.23
N GLY A 53 -4.38 -0.44 0.65
CA GLY A 53 -4.02 -0.78 2.02
C GLY A 53 -3.83 -2.28 2.22
N ASP A 54 -3.20 -2.65 3.33
CA ASP A 54 -3.29 -4.00 3.87
C ASP A 54 -4.59 -4.20 4.69
N ARG A 55 -4.71 -5.33 5.39
CA ARG A 55 -5.93 -5.63 6.18
C ARG A 55 -6.09 -4.72 7.40
N GLY A 56 -5.04 -4.05 7.86
CA GLY A 56 -5.09 -3.13 9.00
C GLY A 56 -5.90 -1.86 8.71
N PHE A 57 -6.15 -1.56 7.43
CA PHE A 57 -6.94 -0.42 6.97
C PHE A 57 -8.44 -0.71 6.86
N ARG A 58 -8.93 -1.85 7.38
CA ARG A 58 -10.35 -2.24 7.26
C ARG A 58 -11.33 -1.25 7.90
N ASN A 59 -10.88 -0.51 8.91
CA ASN A 59 -11.70 0.44 9.64
C ASN A 59 -11.36 1.91 9.27
N VAL A 60 -10.83 2.12 8.06
CA VAL A 60 -10.63 3.47 7.51
C VAL A 60 -11.99 4.13 7.29
N ASP A 61 -12.08 5.42 7.61
CA ASP A 61 -13.25 6.20 7.23
C ASP A 61 -13.27 6.38 5.71
N ASN A 62 -14.43 6.15 5.09
CA ASN A 62 -14.57 6.31 3.64
C ASN A 62 -14.83 7.77 3.23
N GLU A 63 -14.73 8.70 4.17
CA GLU A 63 -14.74 10.13 3.89
C GLU A 63 -13.39 10.58 3.30
N GLY A 64 -13.41 11.11 2.08
CA GLY A 64 -12.21 11.53 1.33
C GLY A 64 -11.84 10.51 0.25
N PHE A 65 -10.82 9.69 0.49
CA PHE A 65 -10.26 8.79 -0.52
C PHE A 65 -10.76 7.35 -0.41
N THR A 66 -10.90 6.69 -1.58
CA THR A 66 -11.18 5.26 -1.62
C THR A 66 -9.94 4.44 -1.26
N VAL A 67 -10.00 3.66 -0.18
CA VAL A 67 -8.95 2.69 0.18
C VAL A 67 -9.39 1.26 -0.15
N ARG A 68 -8.69 0.63 -1.08
CA ARG A 68 -8.87 -0.77 -1.49
C ARG A 68 -8.03 -1.69 -0.60
N ILE A 69 -8.68 -2.68 0.01
CA ILE A 69 -8.01 -3.69 0.85
C ILE A 69 -8.35 -5.12 0.39
N PRO A 70 -7.46 -6.11 0.64
CA PRO A 70 -7.77 -7.51 0.37
C PRO A 70 -9.00 -7.98 1.16
N LEU A 71 -9.99 -8.57 0.47
CA LEU A 71 -11.20 -9.06 1.12
C LEU A 71 -10.89 -10.21 2.07
N SER A 72 -11.74 -10.35 3.08
CA SER A 72 -11.70 -11.45 4.04
C SER A 72 -12.97 -12.26 3.90
N LEU A 73 -12.88 -13.56 4.17
CA LEU A 73 -14.06 -14.41 4.22
C LEU A 73 -15.02 -13.89 5.30
N ALA A 74 -16.30 -13.79 4.96
CA ALA A 74 -17.32 -13.52 5.95
C ALA A 74 -17.42 -14.70 6.93
N LYS A 75 -18.03 -14.45 8.10
CA LYS A 75 -18.40 -15.52 9.01
C LYS A 75 -19.28 -16.52 8.24
N ASP A 76 -18.91 -17.79 8.28
CA ASP A 76 -19.57 -18.91 7.59
C ASP A 76 -19.31 -19.03 6.06
N GLN A 77 -18.44 -18.20 5.49
CA GLN A 77 -17.93 -18.42 4.13
C GLN A 77 -16.66 -19.27 4.12
N VAL A 78 -16.65 -20.32 3.30
CA VAL A 78 -15.46 -21.16 3.07
C VAL A 78 -14.57 -20.57 1.99
N GLN A 79 -15.15 -19.85 1.02
CA GLN A 79 -14.43 -19.32 -0.14
C GLN A 79 -15.03 -17.99 -0.61
N LEU A 80 -14.17 -17.11 -1.14
CA LEU A 80 -14.59 -15.91 -1.87
C LEU A 80 -15.22 -16.30 -3.21
N SER A 81 -16.12 -15.45 -3.71
CA SER A 81 -16.58 -15.54 -5.09
C SER A 81 -15.40 -15.41 -6.05
N THR A 82 -15.54 -15.91 -7.28
CA THR A 82 -14.49 -15.77 -8.31
C THR A 82 -14.09 -14.30 -8.52
N GLN A 83 -15.08 -13.41 -8.54
CA GLN A 83 -14.86 -11.97 -8.68
C GLN A 83 -14.10 -11.40 -7.48
N ASP A 84 -14.56 -11.67 -6.26
CA ASP A 84 -13.92 -11.19 -5.03
C ASP A 84 -12.50 -11.74 -4.85
N ALA A 85 -12.29 -13.00 -5.21
CA ALA A 85 -11.00 -13.65 -5.18
C ALA A 85 -10.03 -12.99 -6.17
N ASN A 86 -10.52 -12.65 -7.36
CA ASN A 86 -9.74 -11.96 -8.37
C ASN A 86 -9.38 -10.53 -7.95
N THR A 87 -10.33 -9.74 -7.45
CA THR A 87 -10.10 -8.40 -6.89
C THR A 87 -9.09 -8.45 -5.73
N THR A 88 -9.25 -9.41 -4.82
CA THR A 88 -8.31 -9.62 -3.70
C THR A 88 -6.90 -9.95 -4.17
N ARG A 89 -6.78 -10.81 -5.19
CA ARG A 89 -5.47 -11.16 -5.79
C ARG A 89 -4.82 -9.95 -6.44
N LYS A 90 -5.60 -9.11 -7.13
CA LYS A 90 -5.14 -7.85 -7.72
C LYS A 90 -4.58 -6.91 -6.66
N ILE A 91 -5.36 -6.60 -5.63
CA ILE A 91 -4.93 -5.72 -4.53
C ILE A 91 -3.67 -6.27 -3.87
N THR A 92 -3.62 -7.57 -3.60
CA THR A 92 -2.45 -8.23 -3.00
C THR A 92 -1.20 -8.12 -3.87
N LYS A 93 -1.33 -8.29 -5.19
CA LYS A 93 -0.19 -8.14 -6.11
C LYS A 93 0.34 -6.71 -6.14
N LEU A 94 -0.56 -5.72 -6.19
CA LEU A 94 -0.18 -4.31 -6.18
C LEU A 94 0.49 -3.93 -4.84
N ARG A 95 0.05 -4.50 -3.71
CA ARG A 95 0.70 -4.33 -2.40
C ARG A 95 2.16 -4.76 -2.38
N ASN A 96 2.54 -5.78 -3.16
CA ASN A 96 3.94 -6.22 -3.24
C ASN A 96 4.87 -5.08 -3.71
N CYS A 97 4.35 -4.11 -4.46
CA CYS A 97 5.09 -2.91 -4.88
C CYS A 97 5.55 -2.09 -3.67
N VAL A 98 4.61 -1.79 -2.77
CA VAL A 98 4.83 -1.05 -1.54
C VAL A 98 5.80 -1.80 -0.61
N GLU A 99 5.61 -3.12 -0.47
CA GLU A 99 6.50 -3.97 0.33
C GLU A 99 7.95 -3.96 -0.19
N ARG A 100 8.15 -3.99 -1.51
CA ARG A 100 9.48 -3.88 -2.11
C ARG A 100 10.11 -2.50 -1.87
N GLY A 101 9.31 -1.44 -1.91
CA GLY A 101 9.73 -0.09 -1.53
C GLY A 101 10.25 -0.05 -0.09
N PHE A 102 9.44 -0.49 0.88
CA PHE A 102 9.88 -0.57 2.27
C PHE A 102 11.07 -1.51 2.46
N GLY A 103 11.16 -2.58 1.66
CA GLY A 103 12.31 -3.47 1.63
C GLY A 103 13.61 -2.76 1.23
N ARG A 104 13.56 -1.80 0.29
CA ARG A 104 14.71 -0.94 -0.05
C ARG A 104 15.05 0.01 1.10
N LEU A 105 14.06 0.69 1.67
CA LEU A 105 14.28 1.59 2.81
C LEU A 105 14.96 0.89 3.99
N LYS A 106 14.57 -0.35 4.28
CA LYS A 106 15.16 -1.16 5.35
C LYS A 106 16.62 -1.58 5.11
N LYS A 107 17.16 -1.44 3.89
CA LYS A 107 18.58 -1.69 3.60
C LYS A 107 19.48 -0.56 4.12
N TRP A 108 18.93 0.64 4.33
CA TRP A 108 19.69 1.74 4.91
C TRP A 108 20.00 1.43 6.37
N ARG A 109 21.29 1.43 6.72
CA ARG A 109 21.76 1.02 8.06
C ARG A 109 21.02 1.74 9.19
N ILE A 110 20.77 3.05 9.04
CA ILE A 110 20.08 3.87 10.04
C ILE A 110 18.63 3.44 10.30
N ILE A 111 17.96 2.85 9.30
CA ILE A 111 16.58 2.35 9.41
C ILE A 111 16.55 0.87 9.80
N GLY A 112 17.52 0.09 9.31
CA GLY A 112 17.65 -1.34 9.62
C GLY A 112 18.23 -1.64 11.00
N SER A 113 18.68 -0.63 11.76
CA SER A 113 19.24 -0.75 13.11
C SER A 113 18.40 -0.04 14.16
N VAL A 114 18.76 -0.22 15.44
CA VAL A 114 18.24 0.61 16.53
C VAL A 114 18.64 2.07 16.28
N ILE A 115 17.66 2.98 16.35
CA ILE A 115 17.87 4.42 16.20
C ILE A 115 18.26 5.00 17.56
N ASP A 116 19.27 5.86 17.58
CA ASP A 116 19.67 6.60 18.77
C ASP A 116 18.55 7.57 19.19
N ASN A 117 18.24 7.64 20.49
CA ASN A 117 17.21 8.53 21.03
C ASN A 117 17.41 10.00 20.65
N ASN A 118 18.67 10.44 20.48
CA ASN A 118 19.00 11.80 20.04
C ASN A 118 18.54 12.11 18.61
N LEU A 119 18.24 11.09 17.82
CA LEU A 119 17.77 11.20 16.44
C LEU A 119 16.25 11.13 16.32
N ILE A 120 15.51 10.83 17.40
CA ILE A 120 14.05 10.67 17.37
C ILE A 120 13.35 11.87 16.72
N SER A 121 13.74 13.09 17.12
CA SER A 121 13.18 14.34 16.56
C SER A 121 13.50 14.58 15.09
N LYS A 122 14.43 13.79 14.51
CA LYS A 122 14.88 13.89 13.13
C LYS A 122 14.41 12.71 12.27
N VAL A 123 13.76 11.70 12.84
CA VAL A 123 13.41 10.48 12.10
C VAL A 123 12.50 10.77 10.91
N ASP A 124 11.50 11.65 11.06
CA ASP A 124 10.63 12.09 9.96
C ASP A 124 11.46 12.63 8.78
N SER A 125 12.32 13.62 9.04
CA SER A 125 13.17 14.23 8.03
C SER A 125 14.14 13.22 7.42
N LEU A 126 14.70 12.32 8.22
CA LEU A 126 15.58 11.25 7.74
C LEU A 126 14.84 10.32 6.78
N LEU A 127 13.62 9.89 7.11
CA LEU A 127 12.81 9.04 6.23
C LEU A 127 12.54 9.73 4.90
N ARG A 128 12.12 11.00 4.90
CA ARG A 128 11.86 11.76 3.67
C ARG A 128 13.12 11.96 2.82
N ILE A 129 14.27 12.24 3.45
CA ILE A 129 15.57 12.32 2.76
C ILE A 129 15.90 10.98 2.10
N LEU A 130 15.73 9.86 2.82
CA LEU A 130 15.96 8.53 2.26
C LEU A 130 15.00 8.22 1.12
N GLY A 131 13.72 8.57 1.22
CA GLY A 131 12.75 8.46 0.13
C GLY A 131 13.15 9.26 -1.10
N ALA A 132 13.66 10.49 -0.91
CA ALA A 132 14.16 11.33 -2.00
C ALA A 132 15.42 10.75 -2.65
N ILE A 133 16.34 10.17 -1.87
CA ILE A 133 17.52 9.46 -2.38
C ILE A 133 17.07 8.22 -3.16
N ASP A 134 16.15 7.44 -2.61
CA ASP A 134 15.56 6.27 -3.26
C ASP A 134 14.97 6.66 -4.62
N ASN A 135 14.15 7.71 -4.67
CA ASN A 135 13.55 8.22 -5.90
C ASN A 135 14.57 8.70 -6.95
N LYS A 136 15.68 9.28 -6.51
CA LYS A 136 16.70 9.88 -7.40
C LYS A 136 17.67 8.84 -7.96
N TYR A 137 18.11 7.90 -7.15
CA TYR A 137 19.26 7.05 -7.46
C TYR A 137 18.92 5.59 -7.68
N PHE A 138 17.80 5.11 -7.15
CA PHE A 138 17.39 3.75 -7.42
C PHE A 138 16.55 3.74 -8.68
N GLU A 139 16.84 2.76 -9.54
CA GLU A 139 15.94 2.44 -10.63
C GLU A 139 14.54 2.27 -10.08
N SER A 140 13.57 2.77 -10.84
CA SER A 140 12.16 2.55 -10.56
C SER A 140 11.96 1.07 -10.20
N LEU A 141 11.22 0.78 -9.12
CA LEU A 141 10.94 -0.61 -8.73
C LEU A 141 10.34 -1.43 -9.87
N PHE A 142 9.76 -0.71 -10.84
CA PHE A 142 9.22 -1.19 -12.10
C PHE A 142 10.02 -0.51 -13.20
N ALA A 143 10.76 -1.28 -14.00
CA ALA A 143 11.38 -0.74 -15.19
C ALA A 143 10.28 -0.22 -16.13
N PRO A 144 10.53 0.81 -16.95
CA PRO A 144 9.69 1.12 -18.11
C PRO A 144 9.92 0.07 -19.22
N ALA A 145 10.05 -1.20 -18.84
CA ALA A 145 9.82 -2.29 -19.75
C ALA A 145 8.30 -2.42 -19.83
N ASP A 146 7.79 -2.65 -21.03
CA ASP A 146 6.38 -2.71 -21.37
C ASP A 146 5.51 -3.59 -20.43
N SER A 147 6.08 -4.42 -19.54
CA SER A 147 5.40 -5.46 -18.78
C SER A 147 4.60 -5.03 -17.54
N ASP A 148 4.85 -3.88 -16.90
CA ASP A 148 4.36 -3.67 -15.52
C ASP A 148 3.17 -2.69 -15.41
N GLU A 149 3.12 -1.65 -16.24
CA GLU A 149 1.86 -0.95 -16.53
C GLU A 149 0.92 -1.90 -17.28
N GLN A 150 1.49 -2.76 -18.15
CA GLN A 150 0.81 -3.96 -18.60
C GLN A 150 0.51 -4.93 -17.47
N ASP A 151 1.27 -5.07 -16.37
CA ASP A 151 0.89 -5.95 -15.26
C ASP A 151 -0.27 -5.35 -14.48
N VAL A 152 -0.30 -4.05 -14.23
CA VAL A 152 -1.47 -3.39 -13.63
C VAL A 152 -2.69 -3.56 -14.55
N GLU A 153 -2.54 -3.29 -15.85
CA GLU A 153 -3.61 -3.48 -16.85
C GLU A 153 -3.96 -4.96 -17.09
N PHE A 154 -3.02 -5.89 -16.99
CA PHE A 154 -3.20 -7.34 -17.12
C PHE A 154 -3.82 -7.93 -15.87
N ILE A 155 -3.46 -7.40 -14.70
CA ILE A 155 -4.08 -7.73 -13.43
C ILE A 155 -5.51 -7.17 -13.41
N LYS A 156 -5.75 -5.96 -13.93
CA LYS A 156 -7.10 -5.41 -14.17
C LYS A 156 -7.88 -6.28 -15.17
N HIS A 157 -7.27 -6.70 -16.27
CA HIS A 157 -7.90 -7.56 -17.28
C HIS A 157 -8.23 -8.95 -16.70
N ARG A 158 -7.31 -9.56 -15.95
CA ARG A 158 -7.51 -10.85 -15.27
C ARG A 158 -8.53 -10.79 -14.14
N GLU A 159 -8.89 -9.60 -13.65
CA GLU A 159 -9.97 -9.43 -12.68
C GLU A 159 -11.31 -9.96 -13.21
N VAL A 160 -11.52 -9.77 -14.52
CA VAL A 160 -12.76 -10.10 -15.23
C VAL A 160 -12.83 -11.57 -15.67
N ILE A 161 -11.70 -12.30 -15.61
CA ILE A 161 -11.61 -13.68 -16.10
C ILE A 161 -12.11 -14.66 -15.03
N SER A 162 -13.10 -15.48 -15.39
CA SER A 162 -13.64 -16.52 -14.50
C SER A 162 -12.58 -17.59 -14.17
N ASN A 163 -12.41 -17.88 -12.87
CA ASN A 163 -11.48 -18.88 -12.38
C ASN A 163 -12.13 -20.27 -12.39
N VAL A 164 -11.86 -21.03 -13.44
CA VAL A 164 -12.44 -22.35 -13.68
C VAL A 164 -12.11 -23.37 -12.57
N LEU A 165 -10.99 -23.18 -11.86
CA LEU A 165 -10.56 -24.07 -10.77
C LEU A 165 -11.41 -23.90 -9.50
N GLN A 166 -12.05 -22.74 -9.30
CA GLN A 166 -12.95 -22.51 -8.16
C GLN A 166 -14.32 -23.15 -8.35
N ASN A 167 -14.64 -23.60 -9.57
CA ASN A 167 -15.90 -24.27 -9.90
C ASN A 167 -15.79 -25.80 -9.84
N LEU A 168 -14.61 -26.33 -9.47
CA LEU A 168 -14.44 -27.77 -9.31
C LEU A 168 -15.19 -28.22 -8.04
N PRO A 169 -15.96 -29.31 -8.11
CA PRO A 169 -16.71 -29.80 -6.96
C PRO A 169 -15.74 -30.12 -5.81
N THR A 170 -16.02 -29.55 -4.66
CA THR A 170 -15.30 -29.77 -3.41
C THR A 170 -15.70 -31.14 -2.85
N THR A 171 -15.34 -32.21 -3.55
CA THR A 171 -15.48 -33.60 -3.08
C THR A 171 -14.10 -34.19 -2.86
N LEU A 172 -13.65 -34.13 -1.61
CA LEU A 172 -12.72 -35.07 -0.98
C LEU A 172 -13.33 -35.50 0.36
#